data_AF-W6YR35-F1
#
_entry.id   AF-W6YR35-F1
#
_cell.length_a   1.000
_cell.length_b   1.000
_cell.length_c   1.000
_cell.angle_alpha   90.00
_cell.angle_beta   90.00
_cell.angle_gamma   90.00
#
_symmetry.space_group_name_H-M   'P 1'
#
loop_
_entity.id
_entity.type
_entity.pdbx_description
1 polymer ?
#
loop_
_entity_poly.entity_id
_entity_poly.type
_entity_poly.pdbx_seq_one_letter_code
_entity_poly.pdbx_strand_id
1 'polypeptide(L)'
;MSEEGAPSAATAEKAAPPSIPRYFRNDAPLARRDPHKQLLASLDRLITDYPPHHIPPGGGLYYGPISVAFLFYALHDLYPDLKLDGYPLNTWSAAYIEQAQTHIKEFPPPSPKKCGVSNDIMSLLALYAITAKDPDTVKELCDHAAVMLEDGTSNEWLYGRAGYLYLLRLVRKAFTDNKEITELIEDTADEIIENIMDSPRPWKWHGKAYVGAVHGAIGIITQIVLTDPAWAPKLDAELGALLSYQYESGNFPSSLPPGRDRLVQVCHGAPGVVISLLSIRKYFPGLRDRIDRVVAKARECIWERGLLTKEPCLCHGITGNALALEGKQFEHFMTYTTGHEIKSMAKDAMLEKSDDPSALWCGEAGRAWAWAVADKDLDKRLLGYNDI
;
A
#
# COMPACT_ATOMS: atom_id res chain seq x y z
N MET A 1 31.75 -69.77 -7.20
CA MET A 1 32.57 -68.66 -6.66
C MET A 1 32.22 -67.43 -7.46
N SER A 2 32.06 -66.28 -6.79
CA SER A 2 31.40 -65.02 -7.22
C SER A 2 29.85 -65.11 -7.21
N GLU A 3 29.10 -64.18 -6.60
CA GLU A 3 29.37 -62.80 -6.18
C GLU A 3 28.45 -62.43 -5.00
N GLU A 4 29.02 -61.84 -3.94
CA GLU A 4 28.29 -61.27 -2.80
C GLU A 4 27.64 -59.94 -3.20
N GLY A 5 26.33 -59.83 -3.06
CA GLY A 5 25.59 -58.58 -3.24
C GLY A 5 25.75 -57.66 -2.03
N ALA A 6 26.38 -56.51 -2.22
CA ALA A 6 26.48 -55.46 -1.21
C ALA A 6 25.10 -54.83 -0.90
N PRO A 7 24.80 -54.48 0.35
CA PRO A 7 23.54 -53.84 0.72
C PRO A 7 23.51 -52.37 0.25
N SER A 8 22.42 -52.02 -0.44
CA SER A 8 22.07 -50.66 -0.82
C SER A 8 22.01 -49.74 0.40
N ALA A 9 22.86 -48.71 0.42
CA ALA A 9 22.83 -47.67 1.43
C ALA A 9 21.54 -46.85 1.26
N ALA A 10 20.65 -46.95 2.24
CA ALA A 10 19.48 -46.09 2.35
C ALA A 10 19.95 -44.63 2.39
N THR A 11 19.66 -43.88 1.33
CA THR A 11 19.76 -42.43 1.31
C THR A 11 18.82 -41.87 2.37
N ALA A 12 19.37 -41.40 3.47
CA ALA A 12 18.65 -40.61 4.45
C ALA A 12 18.07 -39.37 3.73
N GLU A 13 16.74 -39.32 3.62
CA GLU A 13 16.03 -38.11 3.21
C GLU A 13 16.45 -37.00 4.18
N LYS A 14 17.17 -36.00 3.66
CA LYS A 14 17.43 -34.77 4.41
C LYS A 14 16.08 -34.15 4.75
N ALA A 15 15.74 -34.11 6.04
CA ALA A 15 14.60 -33.37 6.54
C ALA A 15 14.63 -31.95 5.95
N ALA A 16 13.52 -31.53 5.34
CA ALA A 16 13.38 -30.17 4.83
C ALA A 16 13.66 -29.18 5.97
N PRO A 17 14.40 -28.09 5.71
CA PRO A 17 14.66 -27.09 6.74
C PRO A 17 13.32 -26.56 7.31
N PRO A 18 13.23 -26.31 8.62
CA PRO A 18 12.01 -25.81 9.23
C PRO A 18 11.57 -24.52 8.55
N SER A 19 10.29 -24.46 8.15
CA SER A 19 9.74 -23.28 7.49
C SER A 19 9.74 -22.09 8.46
N ILE A 20 10.26 -20.93 8.02
CA ILE A 20 10.20 -19.68 8.79
C ILE A 20 8.73 -19.43 9.20
N PRO A 21 8.46 -19.16 10.50
CA PRO A 21 7.10 -18.82 10.93
C PRO A 21 6.63 -17.54 10.23
N ARG A 22 5.32 -17.29 10.17
CA ARG A 22 4.77 -16.11 9.47
C ARG A 22 4.94 -14.80 10.24
N TYR A 23 5.00 -14.92 11.55
CA TYR A 23 5.07 -13.80 12.47
C TYR A 23 5.78 -14.23 13.76
N PHE A 24 6.34 -13.25 14.45
CA PHE A 24 6.92 -13.39 15.78
C PHE A 24 5.82 -13.33 16.83
N ARG A 25 6.01 -14.04 17.94
CA ARG A 25 5.16 -13.86 19.11
C ARG A 25 5.35 -12.44 19.66
N ASN A 26 4.25 -11.78 19.98
CA ASN A 26 4.25 -10.46 20.58
C ASN A 26 4.21 -10.57 22.12
N ASP A 27 5.31 -11.05 22.70
CA ASP A 27 5.47 -11.29 24.14
C ASP A 27 6.53 -10.38 24.81
N ALA A 28 7.19 -9.53 24.02
CA ALA A 28 8.14 -8.55 24.53
C ALA A 28 7.42 -7.39 25.26
N PRO A 29 8.09 -6.74 26.24
CA PRO A 29 7.56 -5.52 26.85
C PRO A 29 7.32 -4.42 25.82
N LEU A 30 6.29 -3.59 26.05
CA LEU A 30 6.04 -2.40 25.24
C LEU A 30 7.29 -1.52 25.18
N ALA A 31 7.62 -1.07 23.97
CA ALA A 31 8.83 -0.32 23.69
C ALA A 31 8.52 0.80 22.70
N ARG A 32 9.43 1.78 22.62
CA ARG A 32 9.37 2.86 21.64
C ARG A 32 10.77 3.25 21.20
N ARG A 33 10.88 3.91 20.05
CA ARG A 33 12.10 4.53 19.53
C ARG A 33 11.82 6.01 19.26
N ASP A 34 12.89 6.80 19.14
CA ASP A 34 12.82 8.18 18.66
C ASP A 34 12.42 8.18 17.17
N PRO A 35 11.21 8.65 16.82
CA PRO A 35 10.72 8.58 15.44
C PRO A 35 11.57 9.40 14.47
N HIS A 36 11.95 10.62 14.83
CA HIS A 36 12.78 11.49 13.99
C HIS A 36 14.10 10.82 13.63
N LYS A 37 14.78 10.25 14.64
CA LYS A 37 16.05 9.54 14.41
C LYS A 37 15.88 8.33 13.49
N GLN A 38 14.78 7.59 13.63
CA GLN A 38 14.53 6.44 12.75
C GLN A 38 14.13 6.85 11.33
N LEU A 39 13.39 7.95 11.17
CA LEU A 39 13.10 8.57 9.88
C LEU A 39 14.41 8.93 9.16
N LEU A 40 15.30 9.70 9.80
CA LEU A 40 16.58 10.09 9.22
C LEU A 40 17.43 8.88 8.83
N ALA A 41 17.51 7.86 9.70
CA ALA A 41 18.25 6.64 9.39
C ALA A 41 17.63 5.85 8.22
N SER A 42 16.29 5.87 8.07
CA SER A 42 15.56 5.23 6.97
C SER A 42 15.83 5.95 5.64
N LEU A 43 15.76 7.28 5.65
CA LEU A 43 16.04 8.11 4.48
C LEU A 43 17.51 8.03 4.04
N ASP A 44 18.45 8.00 4.99
CA ASP A 44 19.89 7.83 4.73
C ASP A 44 20.18 6.49 4.03
N ARG A 45 19.59 5.39 4.51
CA ARG A 45 19.65 4.09 3.81
C ARG A 45 19.03 4.16 2.42
N LEU A 46 17.88 4.83 2.28
CA LEU A 46 17.19 4.93 1.00
C LEU A 46 18.07 5.59 -0.06
N ILE A 47 18.74 6.69 0.26
CA ILE A 47 19.60 7.39 -0.72
C ILE A 47 20.98 6.73 -0.91
N THR A 48 21.48 6.01 0.09
CA THR A 48 22.81 5.37 0.05
C THR A 48 22.76 3.99 -0.60
N ASP A 49 21.80 3.15 -0.19
CA ASP A 49 21.68 1.77 -0.65
C ASP A 49 20.87 1.69 -1.96
N TYR A 50 19.94 2.65 -2.18
CA TYR A 50 19.05 2.70 -3.34
C TYR A 50 19.04 4.08 -4.04
N PRO A 51 20.20 4.63 -4.43
CA PRO A 51 20.25 5.88 -5.20
C PRO A 51 19.48 5.73 -6.52
N PRO A 52 19.02 6.83 -7.16
CA PRO A 52 18.13 6.77 -8.33
C PRO A 52 18.54 5.77 -9.42
N HIS A 53 19.81 5.79 -9.83
CA HIS A 53 20.34 4.94 -10.89
C HIS A 53 20.43 3.44 -10.54
N HIS A 54 20.24 3.06 -9.27
CA HIS A 54 20.19 1.65 -8.83
C HIS A 54 18.76 1.09 -8.78
N ILE A 55 17.73 1.93 -8.82
CA ILE A 55 16.35 1.47 -8.73
C ILE A 55 15.85 1.04 -10.11
N PRO A 56 15.38 -0.21 -10.27
CA PRO A 56 14.76 -0.66 -11.51
C PRO A 56 13.51 0.17 -11.84
N PRO A 57 13.31 0.59 -13.09
CA PRO A 57 12.13 1.34 -13.49
C PRO A 57 10.88 0.43 -13.44
N GLY A 58 9.71 1.01 -13.19
CA GLY A 58 8.42 0.29 -13.23
C GLY A 58 7.65 0.24 -11.91
N GLY A 59 6.33 0.08 -12.03
CA GLY A 59 5.39 -0.16 -10.94
C GLY A 59 4.80 1.08 -10.26
N GLY A 60 4.87 2.25 -10.89
CA GLY A 60 4.10 3.45 -10.52
C GLY A 60 4.32 3.91 -9.07
N LEU A 61 3.25 4.27 -8.37
CA LEU A 61 3.33 4.66 -6.95
C LEU A 61 3.56 3.48 -5.99
N TYR A 62 3.58 2.25 -6.49
CA TYR A 62 3.72 1.06 -5.65
C TYR A 62 5.18 0.60 -5.55
N TYR A 63 5.87 0.52 -6.69
CA TYR A 63 7.27 0.07 -6.82
C TYR A 63 8.15 1.11 -7.52
N GLY A 64 9.47 0.85 -7.53
CA GLY A 64 10.39 1.56 -8.40
C GLY A 64 10.53 3.05 -8.10
N PRO A 65 11.14 3.82 -9.02
CA PRO A 65 11.60 5.17 -8.75
C PRO A 65 10.44 6.16 -8.53
N ILE A 66 9.30 6.01 -9.21
CA ILE A 66 8.15 6.91 -9.04
C ILE A 66 7.60 6.81 -7.60
N SER A 67 7.54 5.60 -7.04
CA SER A 67 7.10 5.39 -5.65
C SER A 67 8.01 6.08 -4.62
N VAL A 68 9.33 6.06 -4.87
CA VAL A 68 10.33 6.72 -4.03
C VAL A 68 10.29 8.24 -4.19
N ALA A 69 10.11 8.73 -5.41
CA ALA A 69 9.90 10.15 -5.67
C ALA A 69 8.66 10.67 -4.91
N PHE A 70 7.55 9.92 -4.96
CA PHE A 70 6.32 10.32 -4.28
C PHE A 70 6.49 10.43 -2.76
N LEU A 71 7.28 9.54 -2.14
CA LEU A 71 7.68 9.70 -0.74
C LEU A 71 8.40 11.03 -0.51
N PHE A 72 9.44 11.32 -1.28
CA PHE A 72 10.24 12.53 -1.08
C PHE A 72 9.44 13.80 -1.29
N TYR A 73 8.53 13.82 -2.26
CA TYR A 73 7.55 14.87 -2.45
C TYR A 73 6.70 15.06 -1.18
N ALA A 74 6.05 14.01 -0.69
CA ALA A 74 5.18 14.08 0.48
C ALA A 74 5.94 14.51 1.76
N LEU A 75 7.18 14.05 1.92
CA LEU A 75 8.02 14.43 3.06
C LEU A 75 8.54 15.86 2.96
N HIS A 76 8.76 16.41 1.76
CA HIS A 76 9.18 17.79 1.62
C HIS A 76 8.15 18.77 2.21
N ASP A 77 6.86 18.51 2.00
CA ASP A 77 5.78 19.31 2.58
C ASP A 77 5.78 19.26 4.12
N LEU A 78 6.15 18.13 4.70
CA LEU A 78 6.21 17.94 6.17
C LEU A 78 7.51 18.44 6.81
N TYR A 79 8.59 18.48 6.03
CA TYR A 79 9.95 18.82 6.46
C TYR A 79 10.65 19.71 5.41
N PRO A 80 10.19 20.96 5.21
CA PRO A 80 10.68 21.82 4.12
C PRO A 80 12.18 22.12 4.23
N ASP A 81 12.72 22.16 5.45
CA ASP A 81 14.12 22.46 5.73
C ASP A 81 15.03 21.22 5.80
N LEU A 82 14.46 20.01 5.78
CA LEU A 82 15.24 18.78 5.89
C LEU A 82 16.08 18.55 4.63
N LYS A 83 17.35 18.23 4.85
CA LYS A 83 18.32 17.92 3.81
C LYS A 83 18.92 16.54 4.05
N LEU A 84 19.14 15.81 2.96
CA LEU A 84 19.88 14.55 2.94
C LEU A 84 21.05 14.71 2.00
N ASP A 85 22.25 14.38 2.49
CA ASP A 85 23.52 14.64 1.80
C ASP A 85 23.65 16.10 1.31
N GLY A 86 23.13 17.06 2.08
CA GLY A 86 23.14 18.49 1.75
C GLY A 86 22.06 18.96 0.76
N TYR A 87 21.27 18.05 0.17
CA TYR A 87 20.22 18.38 -0.79
C TYR A 87 18.82 18.35 -0.14
N PRO A 88 17.93 19.31 -0.46
CA PRO A 88 16.53 19.28 -0.05
C PRO A 88 15.78 18.04 -0.57
N LEU A 89 14.72 17.62 0.13
CA LEU A 89 13.93 16.44 -0.25
C LEU A 89 13.28 16.54 -1.64
N ASN A 90 12.83 17.72 -2.07
CA ASN A 90 12.28 17.89 -3.42
C ASN A 90 13.33 17.70 -4.53
N THR A 91 14.63 17.94 -4.25
CA THR A 91 15.72 17.63 -5.18
C THR A 91 15.88 16.11 -5.34
N TRP A 92 15.78 15.35 -4.24
CA TRP A 92 15.74 13.90 -4.30
C TRP A 92 14.51 13.40 -5.07
N SER A 93 13.33 13.95 -4.81
CA SER A 93 12.11 13.64 -5.57
C SER A 93 12.33 13.84 -7.07
N ALA A 94 12.92 14.97 -7.49
CA ALA A 94 13.21 15.26 -8.89
C ALA A 94 14.19 14.24 -9.51
N ALA A 95 15.23 13.82 -8.78
CA ALA A 95 16.20 12.84 -9.28
C ALA A 95 15.58 11.46 -9.52
N TYR A 96 14.65 11.01 -8.66
CA TYR A 96 13.91 9.77 -8.89
C TYR A 96 12.87 9.90 -10.02
N ILE A 97 12.25 11.08 -10.19
CA ILE A 97 11.39 11.36 -11.37
C ILE A 97 12.22 11.28 -12.66
N GLU A 98 13.41 11.87 -12.68
CA GLU A 98 14.32 11.82 -13.84
C GLU A 98 14.68 10.37 -14.18
N GLN A 99 14.99 9.55 -13.18
CA GLN A 99 15.23 8.11 -13.38
C GLN A 99 14.04 7.41 -14.06
N ALA A 100 12.80 7.73 -13.66
CA ALA A 100 11.62 7.17 -14.32
C ALA A 100 11.48 7.70 -15.77
N GLN A 101 11.70 9.00 -15.98
CA GLN A 101 11.58 9.64 -17.29
C GLN A 101 12.60 9.13 -18.31
N THR A 102 13.82 8.82 -17.90
CA THR A 102 14.83 8.24 -18.82
C THR A 102 14.41 6.87 -19.38
N HIS A 103 13.51 6.16 -18.68
CA HIS A 103 12.98 4.86 -19.09
C HIS A 103 11.53 4.94 -19.61
N ILE A 104 10.98 6.14 -19.85
CA ILE A 104 9.55 6.32 -20.18
C ILE A 104 9.10 5.54 -21.42
N LYS A 105 10.01 5.32 -22.38
CA LYS A 105 9.75 4.57 -23.61
C LYS A 105 9.55 3.07 -23.38
N GLU A 106 9.96 2.54 -22.24
CA GLU A 106 9.82 1.14 -21.85
C GLU A 106 8.50 0.88 -21.12
N PHE A 107 7.82 1.94 -20.67
CA PHE A 107 6.60 1.81 -19.89
C PHE A 107 5.42 1.42 -20.78
N PRO A 108 4.65 0.38 -20.39
CA PRO A 108 3.44 0.04 -21.11
C PRO A 108 2.41 1.17 -20.92
N PRO A 109 1.67 1.53 -21.99
CA PRO A 109 0.59 2.51 -21.86
C PRO A 109 -0.49 1.99 -20.89
N PRO A 110 -1.35 2.88 -20.37
CA PRO A 110 -2.55 2.49 -19.64
C PRO A 110 -3.36 1.48 -20.43
N SER A 111 -3.90 0.47 -19.74
CA SER A 111 -4.75 -0.56 -20.35
C SER A 111 -5.82 -1.03 -19.37
N PRO A 112 -6.90 -1.70 -19.83
CA PRO A 112 -7.94 -2.26 -18.95
C PRO A 112 -7.41 -3.18 -17.84
N LYS A 113 -6.22 -3.77 -18.03
CA LYS A 113 -5.57 -4.68 -17.07
C LYS A 113 -4.52 -4.02 -16.19
N LYS A 114 -4.13 -2.77 -16.49
CA LYS A 114 -3.10 -2.00 -15.76
C LYS A 114 -3.37 -0.50 -15.91
N CYS A 115 -4.38 -0.03 -15.19
CA CYS A 115 -4.80 1.37 -15.12
C CYS A 115 -4.92 1.92 -13.67
N GLY A 116 -4.36 1.23 -12.68
CA GLY A 116 -4.33 1.70 -11.29
C GLY A 116 -3.03 2.44 -10.95
N VAL A 117 -2.76 2.58 -9.66
CA VAL A 117 -1.58 3.30 -9.15
C VAL A 117 -0.24 2.64 -9.50
N SER A 118 -0.24 1.40 -10.00
CA SER A 118 0.99 0.74 -10.50
C SER A 118 1.30 1.05 -11.97
N ASN A 119 0.41 1.77 -12.67
CA ASN A 119 0.70 2.21 -14.02
C ASN A 119 1.69 3.37 -14.00
N ASP A 120 2.81 3.19 -14.67
CA ASP A 120 3.95 4.10 -14.67
C ASP A 120 3.62 5.45 -15.31
N ILE A 121 3.00 5.43 -16.49
CA ILE A 121 2.62 6.64 -17.23
C ILE A 121 1.66 7.49 -16.39
N MET A 122 0.59 6.90 -15.86
CA MET A 122 -0.39 7.68 -15.08
C MET A 122 0.15 8.17 -13.74
N SER A 123 0.97 7.37 -13.07
CA SER A 123 1.61 7.79 -11.82
C SER A 123 2.60 8.92 -12.06
N LEU A 124 3.35 8.86 -13.17
CA LEU A 124 4.28 9.90 -13.56
C LEU A 124 3.55 11.19 -13.96
N LEU A 125 2.47 11.11 -14.73
CA LEU A 125 1.62 12.26 -15.07
C LEU A 125 1.07 12.92 -13.80
N ALA A 126 0.49 12.14 -12.88
CA ALA A 126 -0.05 12.67 -11.64
C ALA A 126 1.04 13.35 -10.78
N LEU A 127 2.20 12.72 -10.62
CA LEU A 127 3.30 13.27 -9.83
C LEU A 127 3.93 14.51 -10.51
N TYR A 128 4.06 14.50 -11.83
CA TYR A 128 4.55 15.64 -12.58
C TYR A 128 3.58 16.82 -12.50
N ALA A 129 2.27 16.59 -12.67
CA ALA A 129 1.25 17.63 -12.56
C ALA A 129 1.30 18.37 -11.21
N ILE A 130 1.41 17.64 -10.09
CA ILE A 130 1.42 18.26 -8.76
C ILE A 130 2.75 18.95 -8.43
N THR A 131 3.88 18.46 -8.96
CA THR A 131 5.22 19.04 -8.72
C THR A 131 5.48 20.25 -9.62
N ALA A 132 5.11 20.18 -10.89
CA ALA A 132 5.24 21.26 -11.87
C ALA A 132 4.10 22.28 -11.82
N LYS A 133 3.00 21.97 -11.10
CA LYS A 133 1.76 22.76 -11.09
C LYS A 133 1.21 22.98 -12.50
N ASP A 134 1.29 21.95 -13.33
CA ASP A 134 0.92 22.01 -14.75
C ASP A 134 -0.51 21.50 -14.99
N PRO A 135 -1.47 22.38 -15.34
CA PRO A 135 -2.85 21.99 -15.62
C PRO A 135 -3.00 21.17 -16.90
N ASP A 136 -2.10 21.30 -17.88
CA ASP A 136 -2.23 20.55 -19.13
C ASP A 136 -1.86 19.07 -18.94
N THR A 137 -0.89 18.76 -18.08
CA THR A 137 -0.63 17.39 -17.63
C THR A 137 -1.86 16.78 -16.92
N VAL A 138 -2.65 17.58 -16.20
CA VAL A 138 -3.90 17.08 -15.60
C VAL A 138 -4.92 16.69 -16.66
N LYS A 139 -5.04 17.47 -17.74
CA LYS A 139 -5.92 17.14 -18.88
C LYS A 139 -5.47 15.83 -19.53
N GLU A 140 -4.18 15.66 -19.76
CA GLU A 140 -3.62 14.40 -20.30
C GLU A 140 -3.93 13.19 -19.39
N LEU A 141 -3.85 13.36 -18.06
CA LEU A 141 -4.26 12.31 -17.13
C LEU A 141 -5.76 11.99 -17.24
N CYS A 142 -6.62 12.99 -17.43
CA CYS A 142 -8.08 12.82 -17.59
C CYS A 142 -8.43 12.19 -18.95
N ASP A 143 -7.70 12.52 -20.02
CA ASP A 143 -7.90 11.94 -21.36
C ASP A 143 -7.72 10.40 -21.35
N HIS A 144 -6.92 9.86 -20.44
CA HIS A 144 -6.78 8.42 -20.24
C HIS A 144 -8.03 7.73 -19.68
N ALA A 145 -9.04 8.46 -19.19
CA ALA A 145 -10.28 7.88 -18.70
C ALA A 145 -10.98 6.99 -19.75
N ALA A 146 -10.80 7.26 -21.04
CA ALA A 146 -11.31 6.43 -22.13
C ALA A 146 -10.89 4.95 -21.99
N VAL A 147 -9.66 4.67 -21.55
CA VAL A 147 -9.16 3.31 -21.29
C VAL A 147 -9.90 2.67 -20.13
N MET A 148 -10.24 3.47 -19.11
CA MET A 148 -10.91 3.00 -17.92
C MET A 148 -12.38 2.70 -18.21
N LEU A 149 -12.99 3.33 -19.20
CA LEU A 149 -14.37 3.08 -19.60
C LEU A 149 -14.54 1.81 -20.45
N GLU A 150 -13.44 1.19 -20.91
CA GLU A 150 -13.49 -0.06 -21.68
C GLU A 150 -14.05 -1.24 -20.88
N ASP A 151 -14.76 -2.13 -21.57
CA ASP A 151 -15.31 -3.36 -21.01
C ASP A 151 -14.22 -4.27 -20.42
N GLY A 152 -14.52 -4.85 -19.25
CA GLY A 152 -13.61 -5.79 -18.59
C GLY A 152 -12.42 -5.14 -17.89
N THR A 153 -12.35 -3.81 -17.83
CA THR A 153 -11.37 -3.09 -17.01
C THR A 153 -11.51 -3.50 -15.54
N SER A 154 -10.36 -3.70 -14.88
CA SER A 154 -10.37 -4.03 -13.46
C SER A 154 -10.79 -2.84 -12.60
N ASN A 155 -11.47 -3.10 -11.49
CA ASN A 155 -11.88 -2.05 -10.56
C ASN A 155 -10.95 -1.88 -9.37
N GLU A 156 -10.05 -2.83 -9.09
CA GLU A 156 -9.26 -2.78 -7.87
C GLU A 156 -8.20 -1.67 -7.86
N TRP A 157 -7.54 -1.45 -6.72
CA TRP A 157 -6.74 -0.24 -6.52
C TRP A 157 -5.37 -0.29 -7.19
N LEU A 158 -4.74 -1.45 -7.32
CA LEU A 158 -3.37 -1.51 -7.83
C LEU A 158 -3.30 -1.35 -9.36
N TYR A 159 -4.21 -2.00 -10.07
CA TYR A 159 -4.24 -2.15 -11.52
C TYR A 159 -5.54 -1.65 -12.16
N GLY A 160 -6.50 -1.16 -11.38
CA GLY A 160 -7.82 -0.82 -11.85
C GLY A 160 -8.30 0.60 -11.52
N ARG A 161 -9.58 0.83 -11.82
CA ARG A 161 -10.27 2.12 -11.70
C ARG A 161 -10.18 2.75 -10.32
N ALA A 162 -10.24 1.96 -9.24
CA ALA A 162 -10.09 2.50 -7.89
C ALA A 162 -8.71 3.15 -7.65
N GLY A 163 -7.67 2.65 -8.33
CA GLY A 163 -6.35 3.28 -8.32
C GLY A 163 -6.31 4.58 -9.09
N TYR A 164 -6.99 4.61 -10.24
CA TYR A 164 -7.14 5.84 -11.01
C TYR A 164 -7.88 6.93 -10.23
N LEU A 165 -8.94 6.58 -9.49
CA LEU A 165 -9.63 7.49 -8.58
C LEU A 165 -8.68 8.11 -7.53
N TYR A 166 -7.71 7.34 -7.01
CA TYR A 166 -6.69 7.90 -6.12
C TYR A 166 -5.84 8.96 -6.84
N LEU A 167 -5.39 8.70 -8.07
CA LEU A 167 -4.59 9.65 -8.85
C LEU A 167 -5.37 10.94 -9.16
N LEU A 168 -6.66 10.83 -9.49
CA LEU A 168 -7.54 11.99 -9.68
C LEU A 168 -7.66 12.83 -8.41
N ARG A 169 -7.85 12.21 -7.24
CA ARG A 169 -7.85 12.95 -5.96
C ARG A 169 -6.51 13.61 -5.66
N LEU A 170 -5.40 12.96 -6.01
CA LEU A 170 -4.05 13.49 -5.80
C LEU A 170 -3.85 14.79 -6.57
N VAL A 171 -4.20 14.81 -7.87
CA VAL A 171 -4.10 16.03 -8.66
C VAL A 171 -5.13 17.07 -8.21
N ARG A 172 -6.37 16.68 -7.89
CA ARG A 172 -7.40 17.63 -7.40
C ARG A 172 -6.93 18.47 -6.21
N LYS A 173 -6.26 17.83 -5.24
CA LYS A 173 -5.71 18.52 -4.06
C LYS A 173 -4.71 19.62 -4.41
N ALA A 174 -3.99 19.52 -5.53
CA ALA A 174 -2.99 20.48 -5.95
C ALA A 174 -3.55 21.67 -6.75
N PHE A 175 -4.79 21.58 -7.24
CA PHE A 175 -5.42 22.54 -8.16
C PHE A 175 -6.74 23.12 -7.63
N THR A 176 -6.93 23.18 -6.31
CA THR A 176 -8.18 23.67 -5.69
C THR A 176 -8.55 25.10 -6.07
N ASP A 177 -7.58 25.91 -6.48
CA ASP A 177 -7.79 27.30 -6.91
C ASP A 177 -8.07 27.42 -8.42
N ASN A 178 -7.97 26.32 -9.18
CA ASN A 178 -8.28 26.26 -10.61
C ASN A 178 -9.61 25.54 -10.83
N LYS A 179 -10.68 26.33 -11.00
CA LYS A 179 -12.03 25.84 -11.13
C LYS A 179 -12.23 24.93 -12.36
N GLU A 180 -11.73 25.33 -13.53
CA GLU A 180 -11.86 24.56 -14.77
C GLU A 180 -11.24 23.16 -14.63
N ILE A 181 -10.04 23.09 -14.05
CA ILE A 181 -9.35 21.81 -13.81
C ILE A 181 -10.05 20.97 -12.74
N THR A 182 -10.55 21.61 -11.69
CA THR A 182 -11.29 20.90 -10.64
C THR A 182 -12.59 20.30 -11.18
N GLU A 183 -13.35 21.06 -11.98
CA GLU A 183 -14.57 20.57 -12.66
C GLU A 183 -14.25 19.40 -13.60
N LEU A 184 -13.18 19.49 -14.41
CA LEU A 184 -12.75 18.39 -15.28
C LEU A 184 -12.44 17.10 -14.49
N ILE A 185 -11.72 17.23 -13.37
CA ILE A 185 -11.38 16.08 -12.53
C ILE A 185 -12.63 15.46 -11.90
N GLU A 186 -13.57 16.30 -11.46
CA GLU A 186 -14.83 15.87 -10.84
C GLU A 186 -15.72 15.14 -11.85
N ASP A 187 -15.93 15.71 -13.04
CA ASP A 187 -16.68 15.06 -14.13
C ASP A 187 -16.05 13.71 -14.50
N THR A 188 -14.72 13.67 -14.64
CA THR A 188 -13.98 12.43 -14.92
C THR A 188 -14.17 11.41 -13.80
N ALA A 189 -14.09 11.83 -12.54
CA ALA A 189 -14.25 10.95 -11.40
C ALA A 189 -15.66 10.35 -11.31
N ASP A 190 -16.69 11.13 -11.62
CA ASP A 190 -18.08 10.69 -11.63
C ASP A 190 -18.31 9.59 -12.66
N GLU A 191 -17.85 9.77 -13.91
CA GLU A 191 -17.94 8.74 -14.95
C GLU A 191 -17.26 7.43 -14.53
N ILE A 192 -16.10 7.52 -13.89
CA ILE A 192 -15.36 6.35 -13.41
C ILE A 192 -16.10 5.65 -12.28
N ILE A 193 -16.65 6.39 -11.31
CA ILE A 193 -17.43 5.81 -10.22
C ILE A 193 -18.67 5.10 -10.77
N GLU A 194 -19.42 5.75 -11.67
CA GLU A 194 -20.59 5.15 -12.31
C GLU A 194 -20.23 3.82 -12.99
N ASN A 195 -19.11 3.78 -13.73
CA ASN A 195 -18.67 2.56 -14.39
C ASN A 195 -18.25 1.44 -13.40
N ILE A 196 -17.61 1.80 -12.28
CA ILE A 196 -17.34 0.84 -11.19
C ILE A 196 -18.67 0.32 -10.60
N MET A 197 -19.65 1.20 -10.42
CA MET A 197 -20.93 0.87 -9.81
C MET A 197 -21.79 -0.03 -10.70
N ASP A 198 -21.78 0.19 -12.00
CA ASP A 198 -22.48 -0.62 -13.01
C ASP A 198 -21.80 -1.96 -13.30
N SER A 199 -20.53 -2.11 -12.92
CA SER A 199 -19.81 -3.37 -13.15
C SER A 199 -20.35 -4.55 -12.32
N PRO A 200 -20.26 -5.80 -12.84
CA PRO A 200 -20.80 -6.98 -12.17
C PRO A 200 -20.25 -7.22 -10.76
N ARG A 201 -21.15 -7.56 -9.83
CA ARG A 201 -20.82 -7.91 -8.44
C ARG A 201 -20.86 -9.44 -8.18
N PRO A 202 -20.03 -9.97 -7.25
CA PRO A 202 -18.96 -9.26 -6.55
C PRO A 202 -17.84 -8.88 -7.52
N TRP A 203 -17.16 -7.76 -7.26
CA TRP A 203 -16.01 -7.34 -8.06
C TRP A 203 -14.91 -8.40 -8.01
N LYS A 204 -14.31 -8.69 -9.18
CA LYS A 204 -13.30 -9.73 -9.31
C LYS A 204 -12.04 -9.18 -9.96
N TRP A 205 -10.90 -9.67 -9.48
CA TRP A 205 -9.60 -9.53 -10.12
C TRP A 205 -9.00 -10.92 -10.34
N HIS A 206 -8.54 -11.21 -11.55
CA HIS A 206 -8.18 -12.58 -12.00
C HIS A 206 -9.20 -13.66 -11.59
N GLY A 207 -10.49 -13.36 -11.79
CA GLY A 207 -11.60 -14.28 -11.50
C GLY A 207 -11.91 -14.50 -10.01
N LYS A 208 -11.17 -13.88 -9.08
CA LYS A 208 -11.38 -14.02 -7.63
C LYS A 208 -11.97 -12.76 -7.02
N ALA A 209 -12.93 -12.93 -6.11
CA ALA A 209 -13.53 -11.84 -5.36
C ALA A 209 -12.67 -11.53 -4.13
N TYR A 210 -11.67 -10.66 -4.28
CA TYR A 210 -10.79 -10.28 -3.18
C TYR A 210 -11.49 -9.37 -2.16
N VAL A 211 -11.05 -9.42 -0.90
CA VAL A 211 -11.63 -8.63 0.19
C VAL A 211 -10.75 -7.43 0.55
N GLY A 212 -9.42 -7.60 0.56
CA GLY A 212 -8.46 -6.65 1.11
C GLY A 212 -8.28 -5.35 0.33
N ALA A 213 -7.46 -4.43 0.86
CA ALA A 213 -7.36 -3.04 0.41
C ALA A 213 -6.76 -2.88 -1.00
N VAL A 214 -5.83 -3.76 -1.38
CA VAL A 214 -5.09 -3.61 -2.64
C VAL A 214 -5.91 -4.11 -3.83
N HIS A 215 -6.44 -5.34 -3.73
CA HIS A 215 -7.10 -6.02 -4.86
C HIS A 215 -8.61 -6.21 -4.70
N GLY A 216 -9.19 -5.79 -3.56
CA GLY A 216 -10.48 -6.27 -3.10
C GLY A 216 -11.53 -5.20 -2.85
N ALA A 217 -12.70 -5.68 -2.47
CA ALA A 217 -13.90 -4.85 -2.31
C ALA A 217 -13.73 -3.71 -1.30
N ILE A 218 -13.00 -3.90 -0.19
CA ILE A 218 -12.80 -2.81 0.77
C ILE A 218 -11.96 -1.67 0.17
N GLY A 219 -10.99 -2.01 -0.69
CA GLY A 219 -10.21 -1.05 -1.46
C GLY A 219 -11.10 -0.23 -2.37
N ILE A 220 -11.90 -0.91 -3.18
CA ILE A 220 -12.79 -0.27 -4.15
C ILE A 220 -13.79 0.66 -3.44
N ILE A 221 -14.47 0.19 -2.38
CA ILE A 221 -15.41 1.00 -1.58
C ILE A 221 -14.70 2.23 -1.01
N THR A 222 -13.49 2.06 -0.48
CA THR A 222 -12.72 3.18 0.10
C THR A 222 -12.43 4.25 -0.93
N GLN A 223 -11.98 3.84 -2.12
CA GLN A 223 -11.62 4.79 -3.17
C GLN A 223 -12.85 5.53 -3.73
N ILE A 224 -13.99 4.87 -3.88
CA ILE A 224 -15.24 5.54 -4.27
C ILE A 224 -15.64 6.59 -3.22
N VAL A 225 -15.73 6.19 -1.95
CA VAL A 225 -16.26 7.05 -0.88
C VAL A 225 -15.33 8.22 -0.55
N LEU A 226 -14.01 8.04 -0.68
CA LEU A 226 -13.06 9.16 -0.52
C LEU A 226 -13.07 10.12 -1.71
N THR A 227 -13.49 9.67 -2.90
CA THR A 227 -13.64 10.54 -4.07
C THR A 227 -14.94 11.33 -4.01
N ASP A 228 -16.07 10.64 -3.83
CA ASP A 228 -17.38 11.23 -3.63
C ASP A 228 -18.15 10.50 -2.51
N PRO A 229 -18.27 11.12 -1.32
CA PRO A 229 -19.03 10.59 -0.20
C PRO A 229 -20.52 10.34 -0.47
N ALA A 230 -21.12 10.96 -1.49
CA ALA A 230 -22.54 10.78 -1.82
C ALA A 230 -22.88 9.35 -2.25
N TRP A 231 -21.88 8.55 -2.66
CA TRP A 231 -22.05 7.14 -2.98
C TRP A 231 -22.10 6.20 -1.77
N ALA A 232 -21.72 6.66 -0.57
CA ALA A 232 -21.67 5.80 0.62
C ALA A 232 -23.02 5.09 0.93
N PRO A 233 -24.19 5.76 0.89
CA PRO A 233 -25.48 5.09 1.13
C PRO A 233 -25.80 3.97 0.13
N LYS A 234 -25.28 4.05 -1.11
CA LYS A 234 -25.46 3.01 -2.13
C LYS A 234 -24.57 1.79 -1.88
N LEU A 235 -23.56 1.91 -1.03
CA LEU A 235 -22.58 0.87 -0.68
C LEU A 235 -22.83 0.26 0.71
N ASP A 236 -23.87 0.70 1.44
CA ASP A 236 -24.21 0.25 2.80
C ASP A 236 -24.38 -1.28 2.85
N ALA A 237 -25.08 -1.85 1.86
CA ALA A 237 -25.35 -3.28 1.80
C ALA A 237 -24.06 -4.08 1.51
N GLU A 238 -23.23 -3.67 0.55
CA GLU A 238 -21.97 -4.36 0.27
C GLU A 238 -20.98 -4.25 1.43
N LEU A 239 -20.84 -3.08 2.05
CA LEU A 239 -19.98 -2.92 3.21
C LEU A 239 -20.51 -3.78 4.38
N GLY A 240 -21.81 -3.74 4.63
CA GLY A 240 -22.47 -4.58 5.63
C GLY A 240 -22.23 -6.09 5.40
N ALA A 241 -22.27 -6.55 4.16
CA ALA A 241 -21.93 -7.94 3.83
C ALA A 241 -20.44 -8.23 4.05
N LEU A 242 -19.55 -7.32 3.63
CA LEU A 242 -18.10 -7.46 3.79
C LEU A 242 -17.69 -7.63 5.26
N LEU A 243 -18.28 -6.81 6.14
CA LEU A 243 -18.06 -6.88 7.59
C LEU A 243 -18.49 -8.22 8.20
N SER A 244 -19.35 -9.01 7.53
CA SER A 244 -19.80 -10.32 8.01
C SER A 244 -18.76 -11.43 7.78
N TYR A 245 -17.76 -11.19 6.93
CA TYR A 245 -16.71 -12.18 6.64
C TYR A 245 -15.54 -12.15 7.63
N GLN A 246 -15.61 -11.36 8.71
CA GLN A 246 -14.60 -11.37 9.76
C GLN A 246 -14.57 -12.76 10.42
N TYR A 247 -13.39 -13.36 10.50
CA TYR A 247 -13.19 -14.63 11.19
C TYR A 247 -13.38 -14.49 12.71
N GLU A 248 -13.51 -15.63 13.38
CA GLU A 248 -13.51 -15.68 14.85
C GLU A 248 -12.25 -15.06 15.46
N SER A 249 -11.11 -15.17 14.78
CA SER A 249 -9.84 -14.54 15.18
C SER A 249 -9.82 -13.02 15.07
N GLY A 250 -10.80 -12.39 14.42
CA GLY A 250 -10.79 -10.97 14.08
C GLY A 250 -10.15 -10.64 12.73
N ASN A 251 -9.48 -11.60 12.08
CA ASN A 251 -8.91 -11.40 10.75
C ASN A 251 -9.97 -11.43 9.64
N PHE A 252 -9.57 -11.14 8.40
CA PHE A 252 -10.40 -11.24 7.21
C PHE A 252 -9.82 -12.22 6.17
N PRO A 253 -10.67 -12.89 5.36
CA PRO A 253 -10.22 -13.68 4.22
C PRO A 253 -9.46 -12.83 3.20
N SER A 254 -8.54 -13.44 2.47
CA SER A 254 -7.92 -12.78 1.30
C SER A 254 -8.94 -12.56 0.18
N SER A 255 -9.82 -13.54 -0.04
CA SER A 255 -10.83 -13.59 -1.09
C SER A 255 -12.00 -14.47 -0.70
N LEU A 256 -13.12 -14.34 -1.43
CA LEU A 256 -14.32 -15.15 -1.28
C LEU A 256 -14.39 -16.28 -2.34
N PRO A 257 -14.91 -17.46 -2.00
CA PRO A 257 -15.36 -17.86 -0.65
C PRO A 257 -14.21 -17.90 0.38
N PRO A 258 -14.49 -17.68 1.69
CA PRO A 258 -13.46 -17.60 2.72
C PRO A 258 -12.57 -18.85 2.76
N GLY A 259 -11.26 -18.62 2.76
CA GLY A 259 -10.26 -19.68 2.81
C GLY A 259 -9.65 -19.88 4.19
N ARG A 260 -8.35 -20.20 4.23
CA ARG A 260 -7.60 -20.30 5.49
C ARG A 260 -7.37 -18.90 6.07
N ASP A 261 -7.62 -18.76 7.37
CA ASP A 261 -7.23 -17.59 8.13
C ASP A 261 -5.71 -17.58 8.35
N ARG A 262 -4.98 -16.73 7.61
CA ARG A 262 -3.50 -16.78 7.58
C ARG A 262 -2.81 -15.44 7.36
N LEU A 263 -3.32 -14.62 6.46
CA LEU A 263 -2.65 -13.38 6.05
C LEU A 263 -3.15 -12.22 6.92
N VAL A 264 -2.22 -11.57 7.62
CA VAL A 264 -2.46 -10.35 8.42
C VAL A 264 -1.61 -9.25 7.80
N GLN A 265 -2.06 -8.76 6.65
CA GLN A 265 -1.32 -7.84 5.78
C GLN A 265 -2.27 -6.74 5.28
N VAL A 266 -1.73 -5.60 4.82
CA VAL A 266 -2.54 -4.54 4.22
C VAL A 266 -3.19 -5.01 2.92
N CYS A 267 -2.45 -5.73 2.07
CA CYS A 267 -3.04 -6.32 0.84
C CYS A 267 -4.13 -7.36 1.14
N HIS A 268 -3.93 -8.18 2.17
CA HIS A 268 -4.82 -9.29 2.51
C HIS A 268 -4.91 -9.48 4.03
N GLY A 269 -6.05 -9.11 4.62
CA GLY A 269 -6.37 -9.35 6.02
C GLY A 269 -6.81 -8.10 6.78
N ALA A 270 -6.84 -8.23 8.10
CA ALA A 270 -7.28 -7.21 9.04
C ALA A 270 -6.62 -5.83 8.86
N PRO A 271 -5.28 -5.69 8.67
CA PRO A 271 -4.64 -4.37 8.61
C PRO A 271 -5.24 -3.44 7.56
N GLY A 272 -5.35 -3.92 6.31
CA GLY A 272 -5.89 -3.11 5.22
C GLY A 272 -7.38 -2.82 5.39
N VAL A 273 -8.13 -3.76 5.95
CA VAL A 273 -9.56 -3.55 6.27
C VAL A 273 -9.73 -2.49 7.34
N VAL A 274 -8.96 -2.54 8.43
CA VAL A 274 -9.02 -1.54 9.52
C VAL A 274 -8.72 -0.15 9.01
N ILE A 275 -7.60 0.03 8.30
CA ILE A 275 -7.17 1.35 7.79
C ILE A 275 -8.24 1.92 6.85
N SER A 276 -8.80 1.09 5.99
CA SER A 276 -9.90 1.47 5.09
C SER A 276 -11.15 1.88 5.84
N LEU A 277 -11.61 1.05 6.77
CA LEU A 277 -12.82 1.30 7.55
C LEU A 277 -12.73 2.60 8.35
N LEU A 278 -11.60 2.87 8.99
CA LEU A 278 -11.39 4.11 9.74
C LEU A 278 -11.49 5.36 8.85
N SER A 279 -11.01 5.26 7.61
CA SER A 279 -11.04 6.37 6.64
C SER A 279 -12.47 6.73 6.19
N ILE A 280 -13.33 5.72 6.07
CA ILE A 280 -14.69 5.90 5.54
C ILE A 280 -15.79 5.87 6.60
N ARG A 281 -15.48 5.48 7.83
CA ARG A 281 -16.44 5.26 8.93
C ARG A 281 -17.47 6.38 9.08
N LYS A 282 -17.04 7.64 8.97
CA LYS A 282 -17.92 8.82 9.15
C LYS A 282 -19.04 8.91 8.09
N TYR A 283 -18.87 8.26 6.94
CA TYR A 283 -19.85 8.26 5.85
C TYR A 283 -20.87 7.11 5.95
N PHE A 284 -20.69 6.20 6.91
CA PHE A 284 -21.58 5.04 7.14
C PHE A 284 -22.20 5.08 8.55
N PRO A 285 -23.05 6.08 8.89
CA PRO A 285 -23.58 6.24 10.23
C PRO A 285 -24.40 5.03 10.71
N GLY A 286 -25.12 4.34 9.81
CA GLY A 286 -25.88 3.12 10.13
C GLY A 286 -25.01 1.90 10.44
N LEU A 287 -23.75 1.89 9.99
CA LEU A 287 -22.79 0.81 10.27
C LEU A 287 -21.74 1.19 11.31
N ARG A 288 -21.76 2.43 11.83
CA ARG A 288 -20.71 2.98 12.71
C ARG A 288 -20.35 2.07 13.87
N ASP A 289 -21.33 1.65 14.67
CA ASP A 289 -21.09 0.78 15.83
C ASP A 289 -20.58 -0.61 15.43
N ARG A 290 -21.01 -1.10 14.26
CA ARG A 290 -20.54 -2.38 13.73
C ARG A 290 -19.11 -2.27 13.25
N ILE A 291 -18.76 -1.19 12.57
CA ILE A 291 -17.39 -0.87 12.16
C ILE A 291 -16.49 -0.82 13.39
N ASP A 292 -16.92 -0.15 14.46
CA ASP A 292 -16.13 -0.04 15.70
C ASP A 292 -15.83 -1.40 16.34
N ARG A 293 -16.84 -2.28 16.42
CA ARG A 293 -16.66 -3.64 16.94
C ARG A 293 -15.73 -4.47 16.06
N VAL A 294 -15.88 -4.37 14.73
CA VAL A 294 -15.03 -5.07 13.77
C VAL A 294 -13.58 -4.59 13.89
N VAL A 295 -13.36 -3.27 13.96
CA VAL A 295 -12.03 -2.67 14.10
C VAL A 295 -11.37 -3.11 15.40
N ALA A 296 -12.09 -3.07 16.53
CA ALA A 296 -11.56 -3.51 17.82
C ALA A 296 -11.06 -4.96 17.75
N LYS A 297 -11.90 -5.89 17.26
CA LYS A 297 -11.53 -7.30 17.12
C LYS A 297 -10.40 -7.53 16.11
N ALA A 298 -10.39 -6.78 15.01
CA ALA A 298 -9.31 -6.85 14.02
C ALA A 298 -7.97 -6.38 14.60
N ARG A 299 -7.98 -5.36 15.47
CA ARG A 299 -6.77 -4.89 16.16
C ARG A 299 -6.21 -5.90 17.15
N GLU A 300 -7.07 -6.68 17.82
CA GLU A 300 -6.62 -7.83 18.63
C GLU A 300 -5.85 -8.85 17.78
N CYS A 301 -6.39 -9.18 16.60
CA CYS A 301 -5.70 -10.07 15.65
C CYS A 301 -4.35 -9.50 15.20
N ILE A 302 -4.31 -8.21 14.85
CA ILE A 302 -3.09 -7.54 14.40
C ILE A 302 -2.07 -7.51 15.53
N TRP A 303 -2.49 -7.22 16.75
CA TRP A 303 -1.63 -7.24 17.94
C TRP A 303 -0.98 -8.62 18.15
N GLU A 304 -1.74 -9.70 18.00
CA GLU A 304 -1.24 -11.06 18.20
C GLU A 304 -0.35 -11.56 17.04
N ARG A 305 -0.70 -11.23 15.79
CA ARG A 305 -0.20 -11.90 14.58
C ARG A 305 0.47 -10.97 13.56
N GLY A 306 0.55 -9.67 13.84
CA GLY A 306 0.97 -8.65 12.90
C GLY A 306 2.47 -8.35 12.85
N LEU A 307 3.27 -8.91 13.77
CA LEU A 307 4.74 -8.82 13.73
C LEU A 307 5.30 -9.83 12.71
N LEU A 308 5.14 -9.56 11.42
CA LEU A 308 5.50 -10.48 10.35
C LEU A 308 7.02 -10.71 10.23
N THR A 309 7.40 -11.90 9.76
CA THR A 309 8.80 -12.25 9.41
C THR A 309 9.24 -11.72 8.05
N LYS A 310 8.31 -11.16 7.28
CA LYS A 310 8.60 -10.42 6.05
C LYS A 310 9.28 -9.11 6.37
N GLU A 311 10.16 -8.70 5.46
CA GLU A 311 10.83 -7.41 5.57
C GLU A 311 9.82 -6.28 5.82
N PRO A 312 10.05 -5.41 6.82
CA PRO A 312 9.07 -4.39 7.17
C PRO A 312 8.79 -3.43 6.01
N CYS A 313 7.54 -3.37 5.58
CA CYS A 313 7.03 -2.56 4.48
C CYS A 313 5.54 -2.25 4.68
N LEU A 314 4.96 -1.36 3.86
CA LEU A 314 3.56 -0.98 3.98
C LEU A 314 2.58 -2.07 3.54
N CYS A 315 2.87 -2.84 2.49
CA CYS A 315 1.90 -3.77 1.93
C CYS A 315 1.67 -5.00 2.82
N HIS A 316 2.76 -5.66 3.21
CA HIS A 316 2.70 -6.97 3.84
C HIS A 316 3.86 -7.20 4.81
N GLY A 317 4.27 -6.13 5.50
CA GLY A 317 5.25 -6.16 6.57
C GLY A 317 4.73 -5.47 7.83
N ILE A 318 5.58 -5.46 8.86
CA ILE A 318 5.24 -4.88 10.18
C ILE A 318 4.84 -3.41 10.07
N THR A 319 5.49 -2.64 9.20
CA THR A 319 5.27 -1.20 9.03
C THR A 319 3.82 -0.86 8.67
N GLY A 320 3.23 -1.52 7.67
CA GLY A 320 1.83 -1.31 7.31
C GLY A 320 0.87 -1.79 8.38
N ASN A 321 1.19 -2.90 9.03
CA ASN A 321 0.40 -3.44 10.14
C ASN A 321 0.37 -2.49 11.34
N ALA A 322 1.48 -1.80 11.61
CA ALA A 322 1.57 -0.81 12.67
C ALA A 322 0.55 0.31 12.47
N LEU A 323 0.37 0.80 11.24
CA LEU A 323 -0.57 1.89 10.92
C LEU A 323 -2.04 1.54 11.17
N ALA A 324 -2.38 0.26 11.37
CA ALA A 324 -3.72 -0.15 11.78
C ALA A 324 -3.93 -0.11 13.32
N LEU A 325 -2.86 0.09 14.09
CA LEU A 325 -2.84 0.16 15.56
C LEU A 325 -2.77 1.62 16.05
N GLU A 326 -2.97 1.82 17.34
CA GLU A 326 -2.96 3.15 17.98
C GLU A 326 -2.01 3.22 19.19
N GLY A 327 -1.59 4.43 19.52
CA GLY A 327 -0.81 4.74 20.72
C GLY A 327 0.39 3.82 20.91
N LYS A 328 0.50 3.25 22.11
CA LYS A 328 1.63 2.39 22.49
C LYS A 328 1.76 1.12 21.64
N GLN A 329 0.66 0.62 21.06
CA GLN A 329 0.73 -0.57 20.20
C GLN A 329 1.40 -0.25 18.87
N PHE A 330 1.06 0.90 18.28
CA PHE A 330 1.75 1.43 17.10
C PHE A 330 3.24 1.66 17.37
N GLU A 331 3.57 2.38 18.45
CA GLU A 331 4.96 2.64 18.84
C GLU A 331 5.78 1.35 19.01
N HIS A 332 5.17 0.35 19.65
CA HIS A 332 5.81 -0.95 19.87
C HIS A 332 6.08 -1.69 18.57
N PHE A 333 5.11 -1.77 17.66
CA PHE A 333 5.30 -2.40 16.36
C PHE A 333 6.40 -1.73 15.55
N MET A 334 6.45 -0.39 15.59
CA MET A 334 7.50 0.38 14.91
C MET A 334 8.90 0.06 15.44
N THR A 335 9.06 -0.41 16.68
CA THR A 335 10.39 -0.81 17.18
C THR A 335 11.03 -1.97 16.40
N TYR A 336 10.22 -2.83 15.77
CA TYR A 336 10.66 -3.95 14.94
C TYR A 336 11.02 -3.55 13.50
N THR A 337 10.81 -2.29 13.12
CA THR A 337 11.04 -1.80 11.76
C THR A 337 12.36 -1.02 11.62
N THR A 338 13.17 -0.98 12.69
CA THR A 338 14.48 -0.30 12.65
C THR A 338 15.49 -1.10 11.82
N GLY A 339 16.46 -0.41 11.24
CA GLY A 339 17.55 -1.06 10.50
C GLY A 339 18.36 -2.06 11.35
N HIS A 340 18.43 -1.87 12.67
CA HIS A 340 19.06 -2.83 13.57
C HIS A 340 18.28 -4.15 13.65
N GLU A 341 16.96 -4.07 13.88
CA GLU A 341 16.11 -5.25 13.96
C GLU A 341 16.06 -6.01 12.64
N ILE A 342 16.00 -5.31 11.50
CA ILE A 342 16.07 -5.93 10.17
C ILE A 342 17.37 -6.74 10.00
N LYS A 343 18.51 -6.15 10.37
CA LYS A 343 19.81 -6.85 10.34
C LYS A 343 19.86 -8.03 11.30
N SER A 344 19.25 -7.91 12.49
CA SER A 344 19.17 -9.02 13.46
C SER A 344 18.32 -10.17 12.92
N MET A 345 17.12 -9.89 12.42
CA MET A 345 16.24 -10.90 11.81
C MET A 345 16.91 -11.61 10.64
N ALA A 346 17.65 -10.88 9.80
CA ALA A 346 18.41 -11.47 8.70
C ALA A 346 19.53 -12.41 9.20
N LYS A 347 20.27 -11.99 10.24
CA LYS A 347 21.33 -12.79 10.85
C LYS A 347 20.80 -14.10 11.44
N ASP A 348 19.60 -14.06 11.99
CA ASP A 348 18.93 -15.23 12.58
C ASP A 348 18.19 -16.09 11.54
N ALA A 349 18.32 -15.78 10.24
CA ALA A 349 17.62 -16.44 9.13
C ALA A 349 16.08 -16.43 9.26
N MET A 350 15.55 -15.38 9.89
CA MET A 350 14.12 -15.18 10.16
C MET A 350 13.48 -14.13 9.26
N LEU A 351 14.25 -13.47 8.38
CA LEU A 351 13.78 -12.43 7.48
C LEU A 351 13.48 -12.99 6.09
N GLU A 352 12.21 -12.92 5.66
CA GLU A 352 11.83 -13.05 4.25
C GLU A 352 12.08 -11.69 3.56
N LYS A 353 13.04 -11.64 2.65
CA LYS A 353 13.45 -10.41 1.96
C LYS A 353 12.33 -9.85 1.06
N SER A 354 12.30 -8.54 0.92
CA SER A 354 11.39 -7.89 -0.02
C SER A 354 11.80 -8.13 -1.49
N ASP A 355 10.79 -8.21 -2.37
CA ASP A 355 10.98 -8.23 -3.82
C ASP A 355 11.46 -6.87 -4.37
N ASP A 356 11.10 -5.78 -3.70
CA ASP A 356 11.60 -4.42 -3.97
C ASP A 356 11.85 -3.70 -2.63
N PRO A 357 13.08 -3.78 -2.10
CA PRO A 357 13.42 -3.22 -0.80
C PRO A 357 13.55 -1.69 -0.81
N SER A 358 13.47 -1.04 -1.96
CA SER A 358 13.50 0.43 -2.08
C SER A 358 12.10 1.05 -2.02
N ALA A 359 11.12 0.36 -2.60
CA ALA A 359 9.80 0.86 -2.92
C ALA A 359 8.96 1.39 -1.75
N LEU A 360 7.98 2.24 -2.07
CA LEU A 360 7.02 2.75 -1.10
C LEU A 360 6.20 1.63 -0.45
N TRP A 361 5.67 0.70 -1.23
CA TRP A 361 4.76 -0.32 -0.68
C TRP A 361 5.48 -1.58 -0.19
N CYS A 362 6.69 -1.85 -0.67
CA CYS A 362 7.43 -3.07 -0.36
C CYS A 362 8.77 -2.86 0.36
N GLY A 363 9.21 -1.63 0.59
CA GLY A 363 10.58 -1.36 1.02
C GLY A 363 10.77 -0.21 2.02
N GLU A 364 11.99 0.32 2.00
CA GLU A 364 12.50 1.38 2.88
C GLU A 364 11.72 2.68 2.75
N ALA A 365 11.26 3.05 1.55
CA ALA A 365 10.45 4.26 1.39
C ALA A 365 9.14 4.21 2.22
N GLY A 366 8.49 3.05 2.24
CA GLY A 366 7.32 2.83 3.10
C GLY A 366 7.62 2.91 4.60
N ARG A 367 8.79 2.43 5.01
CA ARG A 367 9.27 2.55 6.40
C ARG A 367 9.48 4.00 6.78
N ALA A 368 10.13 4.78 5.92
CA ALA A 368 10.34 6.21 6.14
C ALA A 368 9.00 6.95 6.33
N TRP A 369 7.99 6.66 5.49
CA TRP A 369 6.66 7.25 5.64
C TRP A 369 6.06 6.98 7.03
N ALA A 370 6.06 5.72 7.49
CA ALA A 370 5.49 5.38 8.79
C ALA A 370 6.26 6.02 9.96
N TRP A 371 7.59 6.19 9.84
CA TRP A 371 8.36 6.96 10.82
C TRP A 371 8.01 8.44 10.82
N ALA A 372 7.75 9.04 9.65
CA ALA A 372 7.24 10.42 9.58
C ALA A 372 5.85 10.57 10.21
N VAL A 373 4.96 9.58 10.00
CA VAL A 373 3.66 9.49 10.67
C VAL A 373 3.79 9.42 12.20
N ALA A 374 4.82 8.74 12.70
CA ALA A 374 5.13 8.70 14.13
C ALA A 374 5.72 10.02 14.64
N ASP A 375 6.65 10.63 13.89
CA ASP A 375 7.36 11.85 14.30
C ASP A 375 6.47 13.08 14.36
N LYS A 376 5.58 13.24 13.37
CA LYS A 376 4.66 14.38 13.27
C LYS A 376 3.30 14.13 13.92
N ASP A 377 3.13 12.97 14.56
CA ASP A 377 1.84 12.48 15.08
C ASP A 377 0.68 12.62 14.08
N LEU A 378 0.92 12.18 12.84
CA LEU A 378 -0.08 12.24 11.78
C LEU A 378 -1.16 11.18 11.98
N ASP A 379 -2.31 11.39 11.33
CA ASP A 379 -3.29 10.34 11.08
C ASP A 379 -2.59 9.11 10.48
N LYS A 380 -2.92 7.91 10.95
CA LYS A 380 -2.28 6.65 10.54
C LYS A 380 -2.77 6.21 9.15
N ARG A 381 -2.32 6.93 8.13
CA ARG A 381 -2.69 6.75 6.72
C ARG A 381 -1.55 6.12 5.92
N LEU A 382 -1.90 5.39 4.88
CA LEU A 382 -1.01 4.80 3.90
C LEU A 382 -0.82 5.78 2.74
N LEU A 383 0.42 6.21 2.51
CA LEU A 383 0.79 7.06 1.38
C LEU A 383 0.50 6.31 0.06
N GLY A 384 -0.27 6.92 -0.84
CA GLY A 384 -0.69 6.30 -2.10
C GLY A 384 -2.09 5.70 -2.06
N TYR A 385 -2.79 5.74 -0.91
CA TYR A 385 -4.07 5.05 -0.75
C TYR A 385 -5.16 5.91 -0.08
N ASN A 386 -4.91 6.43 1.12
CA ASN A 386 -5.91 7.18 1.91
C ASN A 386 -5.35 8.44 2.59
N ASP A 387 -4.18 8.90 2.15
CA ASP A 387 -3.43 10.05 2.69
C ASP A 387 -3.94 11.42 2.23
N ILE A 388 -4.92 11.46 1.32
CA ILE A 388 -5.46 12.69 0.72
C ILE A 388 -6.68 13.21 1.48
#